data_AF-A0A7C2ZP36-F1
#
_entry.id   AF-A0A7C2ZP36-F1
#
_cell.length_a   1.000
_cell.length_b   1.000
_cell.length_c   1.000
_cell.angle_alpha   90.00
_cell.angle_beta   90.00
_cell.angle_gamma   90.00
#
_symmetry.space_group_name_H-M   'P 1'
#
loop_
_entity.id
_entity.type
_entity.pdbx_description
1 polymer ?
#
loop_
_entity_poly.entity_id
_entity_poly.type
_entity_poly.pdbx_seq_one_letter_code
_entity_poly.pdbx_strand_id
1 'polypeptide(L)'
;MVIEWLVGVYVTASRVMVNPERCVGCLACQLACSLKNYGSFSLSKAMIRISRVGGAMRVEYSEDCKGCLECVKWCLYGALTVGGGGGG
;
A
#
# COMPACT_ATOMS: atom_id res chain seq x y z
N MET A 1 6.80 -5.20 23.21
CA MET A 1 8.14 -5.25 22.60
C MET A 1 8.13 -6.34 21.52
N VAL A 2 7.42 -6.10 20.41
CA VAL A 2 7.32 -7.06 19.30
C VAL A 2 8.20 -6.56 18.17
N ILE A 3 9.33 -7.24 18.00
CA ILE A 3 10.13 -7.39 16.78
C ILE A 3 9.50 -6.80 15.51
N GLU A 4 9.79 -5.52 15.29
CA GLU A 4 9.84 -4.93 13.95
C GLU A 4 11.01 -5.56 13.14
N TRP A 5 10.98 -5.37 11.82
CA TRP A 5 12.09 -5.57 10.86
C TRP A 5 12.27 -7.01 10.35
N LEU A 6 11.64 -7.34 9.21
CA LEU A 6 12.33 -7.75 7.96
C LEU A 6 11.41 -8.25 6.83
N VAL A 7 10.14 -8.62 7.05
CA VAL A 7 9.36 -9.33 6.01
C VAL A 7 7.85 -9.17 6.12
N GLY A 8 7.26 -8.37 5.22
CA GLY A 8 5.83 -8.38 4.90
C GLY A 8 4.99 -7.34 5.63
N VAL A 9 4.32 -6.48 4.87
CA VAL A 9 3.28 -5.58 5.39
C VAL A 9 2.01 -6.42 5.58
N TYR A 10 1.73 -6.80 6.82
CA TYR A 10 0.48 -7.49 7.18
C TYR A 10 -0.60 -6.45 7.46
N VAL A 11 -1.45 -6.18 6.48
CA VAL A 11 -2.59 -5.28 6.62
C VAL A 11 -3.80 -6.10 7.05
N THR A 12 -3.88 -6.36 8.37
CA THR A 12 -5.00 -6.92 9.18
C THR A 12 -5.72 -8.21 8.72
N ALA A 13 -5.60 -8.65 7.46
CA ALA A 13 -6.08 -9.91 6.92
C ALA A 13 -5.50 -10.23 5.52
N SER A 14 -4.98 -9.24 4.79
CA SER A 14 -4.38 -9.44 3.47
C SER A 14 -2.88 -9.12 3.49
N ARG A 15 -2.07 -10.07 3.03
CA ARG A 15 -0.63 -9.85 2.87
C ARG A 15 -0.40 -9.02 1.62
N VAL A 16 0.03 -7.77 1.77
CA VAL A 16 0.43 -6.93 0.63
C VAL A 16 1.96 -6.97 0.55
N MET A 17 2.48 -7.36 -0.62
CA MET A 17 3.90 -7.29 -0.93
C MET A 17 4.20 -5.95 -1.59
N VAL A 18 5.23 -5.28 -1.09
CA VAL A 18 5.67 -3.97 -1.55
C VAL A 18 7.04 -4.11 -2.20
N ASN A 19 7.16 -3.63 -3.45
CA ASN A 19 8.42 -3.45 -4.15
C ASN A 19 8.68 -1.93 -4.33
N PRO A 20 9.49 -1.30 -3.47
CA PRO A 20 9.72 0.15 -3.51
C PRO A 20 10.45 0.60 -4.77
N GLU A 21 11.30 -0.24 -5.38
CA GLU A 21 12.04 0.08 -6.62
C GLU A 21 11.10 0.29 -7.82
N ARG A 22 9.93 -0.34 -7.80
CA ARG A 22 8.89 -0.17 -8.83
C ARG A 22 7.94 1.00 -8.55
N CYS A 23 7.99 1.58 -7.36
CA CYS A 23 7.13 2.70 -7.02
C CYS A 23 7.70 3.96 -7.66
N VAL A 24 6.95 4.56 -8.59
CA VAL A 24 7.34 5.84 -9.22
C VAL A 24 6.78 7.07 -8.49
N GLY A 25 6.04 6.87 -7.39
CA GLY A 25 5.43 7.96 -6.63
C GLY A 25 4.22 8.62 -7.29
N CYS A 26 3.49 7.92 -8.16
CA CYS A 26 2.32 8.46 -8.88
C CYS A 26 1.09 8.74 -8.01
N LEU A 27 1.08 8.28 -6.75
CA LEU A 27 0.03 8.48 -5.75
C LEU A 27 -1.36 7.92 -6.10
N ALA A 28 -1.51 7.20 -7.21
CA ALA A 28 -2.78 6.59 -7.63
C ALA A 28 -3.35 5.64 -6.55
N CYS A 29 -2.49 4.88 -5.89
CA CYS A 29 -2.88 4.00 -4.78
C CYS A 29 -3.44 4.78 -3.57
N GLN A 30 -2.93 5.98 -3.27
CA GLN A 30 -3.46 6.83 -2.20
C GLN A 30 -4.84 7.36 -2.55
N LEU A 31 -5.00 7.86 -3.77
CA LEU A 31 -6.29 8.37 -4.27
C LEU A 31 -7.34 7.27 -4.34
N ALA A 32 -6.99 6.09 -4.84
CA ALA A 32 -7.88 4.94 -4.87
C ALA A 32 -8.31 4.53 -3.44
N CYS A 33 -7.38 4.55 -2.49
CA CYS A 33 -7.66 4.23 -1.10
C CYS A 33 -8.63 5.23 -0.46
N SER A 34 -8.41 6.53 -0.63
CA SER A 34 -9.28 7.56 -0.05
C SER A 34 -10.64 7.66 -0.73
N LEU A 35 -10.70 7.42 -2.04
CA LEU A 35 -11.97 7.28 -2.74
C LEU A 35 -12.78 6.10 -2.20
N LYS A 36 -12.15 4.92 -2.05
CA LYS A 36 -12.82 3.72 -1.56
C LYS A 36 -13.32 3.83 -0.12
N ASN A 37 -12.53 4.43 0.77
CA ASN A 37 -12.83 4.44 2.21
C ASN A 37 -13.54 5.71 2.69
N TYR A 38 -13.39 6.82 1.98
CA TYR A 38 -13.92 8.13 2.41
C TYR A 38 -14.70 8.86 1.31
N GLY A 39 -14.85 8.28 0.11
CA GLY A 39 -15.59 8.90 -1.00
C GLY A 39 -14.98 10.20 -1.50
N SER A 40 -13.68 10.44 -1.26
CA SER A 40 -13.04 11.71 -1.58
C SER A 40 -11.63 11.52 -2.12
N PHE A 41 -11.24 12.31 -3.12
CA PHE A 41 -9.87 12.39 -3.64
C PHE A 41 -8.98 13.22 -2.72
N SER A 42 -8.59 12.66 -1.58
CA SER A 42 -7.70 13.31 -0.62
C SER A 42 -6.56 12.38 -0.22
N LEU A 43 -5.32 12.85 -0.37
CA LEU A 43 -4.15 12.07 0.03
C LEU A 43 -4.06 11.90 1.55
N SER A 44 -4.46 12.91 2.33
CA SER A 44 -4.39 12.86 3.79
C SER A 44 -5.35 11.86 4.42
N LYS A 45 -6.44 11.52 3.71
CA LYS A 45 -7.41 10.50 4.12
C LYS A 45 -7.01 9.08 3.68
N ALA A 46 -5.97 8.90 2.87
CA ALA A 46 -5.56 7.58 2.44
C ALA A 46 -4.96 6.79 3.61
N MET A 47 -5.35 5.52 3.75
CA MET A 47 -4.76 4.60 4.72
C MET A 47 -3.41 4.03 4.26
N ILE A 48 -3.05 4.23 2.98
CA ILE A 48 -1.71 3.97 2.44
C ILE A 48 -1.00 5.32 2.24
N ARG A 49 0.28 5.38 2.62
CA ARG A 49 1.14 6.55 2.43
C ARG A 49 2.33 6.22 1.56
N ILE A 50 2.57 7.08 0.57
CA ILE A 50 3.73 7.03 -0.32
C ILE A 50 4.60 8.25 0.00
N SER A 51 5.85 8.00 0.35
CA SER A 51 6.82 9.05 0.65
C SER A 51 8.17 8.72 0.00
N ARG A 52 9.03 9.73 -0.13
CA ARG A 52 10.41 9.55 -0.58
C ARG A 52 11.33 9.87 0.59
N VAL A 53 12.16 8.90 1.00
CA VAL A 53 13.10 9.02 2.11
C VAL A 53 14.48 8.61 1.62
N GLY A 54 15.47 9.50 1.73
CA GLY A 54 16.84 9.20 1.31
C GLY A 54 16.97 8.80 -0.17
N GLY A 55 16.12 9.36 -1.05
CA GLY A 55 16.11 9.04 -2.49
C GLY A 55 15.26 7.83 -2.87
N ALA A 56 14.97 6.91 -1.93
CA ALA A 56 14.15 5.73 -2.15
C ALA A 56 12.65 6.01 -1.88
N MET A 57 11.78 5.28 -2.58
CA MET A 57 10.36 5.27 -2.26
C MET A 57 10.08 4.41 -1.04
N ARG A 58 9.15 4.88 -0.21
CA ARG A 58 8.65 4.18 0.95
C ARG A 58 7.13 4.08 0.86
N VAL A 59 6.61 2.93 1.24
CA VAL A 59 5.17 2.65 1.30
C VAL A 59 4.84 2.22 2.70
N GLU A 60 3.92 2.93 3.33
CA GLU A 60 3.48 2.69 4.70
C GLU A 60 1.96 2.57 4.73
N TYR A 61 1.45 1.82 5.70
CA TYR A 61 0.02 1.66 5.92
C TYR A 61 -0.32 2.12 7.33
N SER A 62 -1.46 2.78 7.47
CA SER A 62 -2.07 3.09 8.75
C SER A 62 -2.53 1.81 9.44
N GLU A 63 -2.52 1.83 10.77
CA GLU A 63 -3.07 0.76 11.63
C GLU A 63 -4.57 0.54 11.36
N ASP A 64 -5.30 1.58 10.94
CA ASP A 64 -6.73 1.52 10.60
C ASP A 64 -7.01 0.89 9.22
N CYS A 65 -5.98 0.42 8.52
CA CYS A 65 -6.13 -0.08 7.17
C CYS A 65 -6.95 -1.39 7.17
N LYS A 66 -8.04 -1.39 6.39
CA LYS A 66 -9.04 -2.46 6.34
C LYS A 66 -8.70 -3.64 5.41
N GLY A 67 -7.52 -3.65 4.79
CA GLY A 67 -7.13 -4.72 3.86
C GLY A 67 -7.99 -4.83 2.59
N CYS A 68 -8.61 -3.75 2.11
CA CYS A 68 -9.52 -3.78 0.95
C CYS A 68 -8.84 -3.99 -0.43
N LEU A 69 -7.50 -3.98 -0.48
CA LEU A 69 -6.67 -4.21 -1.66
C LEU A 69 -6.87 -3.24 -2.84
N GLU A 70 -7.62 -2.15 -2.65
CA GLU A 70 -7.85 -1.18 -3.72
C GLU A 70 -6.54 -0.51 -4.19
N CYS A 71 -5.60 -0.27 -3.27
CA CYS A 71 -4.27 0.23 -3.61
C CYS A 71 -3.49 -0.70 -4.55
N VAL A 72 -3.67 -2.03 -4.42
CA VAL A 72 -3.01 -3.04 -5.26
C VAL A 72 -3.59 -3.01 -6.67
N LYS A 73 -4.93 -3.00 -6.79
CA LYS A 73 -5.62 -2.98 -8.10
C LYS A 73 -5.21 -1.79 -8.98
N TRP A 74 -5.00 -0.63 -8.36
CA TRP A 74 -4.62 0.60 -9.05
C TRP A 74 -3.11 0.78 -9.21
N CYS A 75 -2.29 -0.16 -8.73
CA CYS A 75 -0.85 -0.09 -8.87
C CYS A 75 -0.41 -0.64 -10.24
N LEU A 76 -0.45 0.21 -11.27
CA LEU A 76 -0.07 -0.15 -12.64
C LEU A 76 1.42 -0.52 -12.79
N TYR A 77 2.27 -0.08 -11.88
CA TYR A 77 3.72 -0.33 -11.91
C TYR A 77 4.12 -1.64 -11.21
N GLY A 78 3.16 -2.36 -10.62
CA GLY A 78 3.44 -3.60 -9.89
C GLY A 78 4.33 -3.39 -8.65
N ALA A 79 4.28 -2.19 -8.06
CA ALA A 79 4.94 -1.90 -6.78
C ALA A 79 4.16 -2.50 -5.59
N LEU A 80 2.87 -2.76 -5.75
CA LEU A 80 2.00 -3.37 -4.74
C LEU A 80 1.39 -4.64 -5.34
N THR A 81 1.48 -5.76 -4.63
CA THR A 81 0.93 -7.06 -5.07
C THR A 81 0.34 -7.82 -3.88
N VAL A 82 -0.55 -8.79 -4.13
CA VAL A 82 -1.09 -9.67 -3.08
C VAL A 82 -0.11 -10.81 -2.83
N GLY A 83 0.24 -11.06 -1.57
CA GLY A 83 1.14 -12.12 -1.14
C GLY A 83 0.40 -13.38 -0.71
N GLY A 84 0.26 -14.35 -1.60
CA GLY A 84 -0.05 -15.74 -1.26
C GLY A 84 -1.35 -16.30 -1.87
N GLY A 85 -1.19 -17.28 -2.76
CA GLY A 85 -2.26 -18.14 -3.30
C GLY A 85 -2.34 -18.09 -4.83
N GLY A 86 -1.68 -19.02 -5.50
CA GLY A 86 -1.89 -19.26 -6.93
C GLY A 86 -3.36 -19.55 -7.24
N GLY A 87 -3.79 -19.15 -8.43
CA GLY A 87 -5.14 -19.33 -8.94
C GLY A 87 -5.15 -19.13 -10.45
N GLY A 88 -4.48 -20.04 -11.14
CA GLY A 88 -4.56 -20.33 -12.57
C GLY A 88 -4.28 -21.82 -12.73
#